data_AF-A0A661MH73-F1
#
_entry.id   AF-A0A661MH73-F1
#
_cell.length_a   1.000
_cell.length_b   1.000
_cell.length_c   1.000
_cell.angle_alpha   90.00
_cell.angle_beta   90.00
_cell.angle_gamma   90.00
#
_symmetry.space_group_name_H-M   'P 1'
#
loop_
_entity.id
_entity.type
_entity.pdbx_description
1 polymer ?
#
loop_
_entity_poly.entity_id
_entity_poly.type
_entity_poly.pdbx_seq_one_letter_code
_entity_poly.pdbx_strand_id
1 'polypeptide(L)'
;SKGNRLFFGDAWHMIPHYRYMGNSFLSLLTKIASGYWHIAVFHSGYTAISLLALRRLDLDKIYRRYGMPNDILIKLNQHDFRVRDVHIRPVYNIGEKSGIRLLEVIPKISWILFKGFWQRLFFKYVIKDFHPLIFFYLLSFVLLLVSVPLAVRLFWVWGHTGNIPDINALALVFTVISGLQTLFFGMWFDMDYNKNLR
;
A
#
# COMPACT_ATOMS: atom_id res chain seq x y z
N SER A 1 -2.08 6.25 -18.47
CA SER A 1 -3.11 7.04 -17.76
C SER A 1 -4.22 6.14 -17.25
N LYS A 2 -4.87 6.51 -16.16
CA LYS A 2 -5.88 5.68 -15.49
C LYS A 2 -7.10 6.48 -15.05
N GLY A 3 -8.29 5.90 -15.16
CA GLY A 3 -9.51 6.45 -14.59
C GLY A 3 -9.61 6.41 -13.06
N ASN A 4 -9.94 7.54 -12.43
CA ASN A 4 -10.15 7.67 -10.98
C ASN A 4 -11.58 8.15 -10.69
N ARG A 5 -12.29 7.41 -9.84
CA ARG A 5 -13.72 7.62 -9.51
C ARG A 5 -13.97 8.18 -8.10
N LEU A 6 -12.97 8.17 -7.21
CA LEU A 6 -13.14 8.60 -5.80
C LEU A 6 -13.04 10.12 -5.63
N PHE A 7 -12.34 10.79 -6.54
CA PHE A 7 -12.15 12.25 -6.52
C PHE A 7 -13.27 13.02 -7.23
N PHE A 8 -14.33 12.34 -7.67
CA PHE A 8 -15.51 13.01 -8.20
C PHE A 8 -16.26 13.67 -7.01
N GLY A 9 -16.59 14.96 -7.10
CA GLY A 9 -17.13 15.73 -5.96
C GLY A 9 -18.34 15.08 -5.26
N ASP A 10 -19.19 14.41 -6.03
CA ASP A 10 -20.38 13.69 -5.51
C ASP A 10 -20.15 12.18 -5.28
N ALA A 11 -18.91 11.69 -5.35
CA ALA A 11 -18.61 10.26 -5.20
C ALA A 11 -19.09 9.67 -3.87
N TRP A 12 -19.15 10.48 -2.81
CA TRP A 12 -19.66 10.07 -1.50
C TRP A 12 -21.15 9.71 -1.53
N HIS A 13 -21.96 10.43 -2.31
CA HIS A 13 -23.40 10.17 -2.43
C HIS A 13 -23.73 9.10 -3.48
N MET A 14 -22.86 8.93 -4.48
CA MET A 14 -23.07 7.96 -5.58
C MET A 14 -22.56 6.54 -5.25
N ILE A 15 -21.61 6.39 -4.33
CA ILE A 15 -20.99 5.11 -3.97
C ILE A 15 -21.53 4.65 -2.61
N PRO A 16 -21.94 3.37 -2.45
CA PRO A 16 -22.27 2.83 -1.13
C PRO A 16 -21.13 3.01 -0.12
N HIS A 17 -21.41 3.58 1.06
CA HIS A 17 -20.39 3.98 2.05
C HIS A 17 -19.38 2.87 2.41
N TYR A 18 -19.84 1.62 2.59
CA TYR A 18 -18.95 0.49 2.88
C TYR A 18 -17.92 0.25 1.77
N ARG A 19 -18.30 0.45 0.49
CA ARG A 19 -17.37 0.35 -0.64
C ARG A 19 -16.44 1.55 -0.72
N TYR A 20 -16.95 2.74 -0.42
CA TYR A 20 -16.12 3.94 -0.38
C TYR A 20 -14.99 3.76 0.63
N MET A 21 -15.30 3.37 1.87
CA MET A 21 -14.30 3.13 2.92
C MET A 21 -13.30 2.04 2.52
N GLY A 22 -13.78 0.91 2.01
CA GLY A 22 -12.91 -0.18 1.55
C GLY A 22 -11.97 0.23 0.42
N ASN A 23 -12.49 0.96 -0.58
CA ASN A 23 -11.68 1.47 -1.69
C ASN A 23 -10.67 2.53 -1.24
N SER A 24 -11.03 3.37 -0.26
CA SER A 24 -10.12 4.39 0.31
C SER A 24 -8.97 3.74 1.07
N PHE A 25 -9.26 2.76 1.94
CA PHE A 25 -8.23 2.02 2.67
C PHE A 25 -7.31 1.26 1.71
N LEU A 26 -7.87 0.56 0.73
CA LEU A 26 -7.09 -0.18 -0.25
C LEU A 26 -6.28 0.75 -1.18
N SER A 27 -6.79 1.96 -1.41
CA SER A 27 -6.04 2.99 -2.12
C SER A 27 -4.83 3.46 -1.33
N LEU A 28 -4.96 3.65 -0.02
CA LEU A 28 -3.81 3.97 0.82
C LEU A 28 -2.75 2.85 0.76
N LEU A 29 -3.17 1.59 0.93
CA LEU A 29 -2.25 0.45 0.86
C LEU A 29 -1.55 0.35 -0.50
N THR A 30 -2.27 0.61 -1.60
CA THR A 30 -1.68 0.52 -2.93
C THR A 30 -0.76 1.71 -3.23
N LYS A 31 -1.00 2.90 -2.68
CA LYS A 31 -0.04 4.01 -2.73
C LYS A 31 1.29 3.62 -2.09
N ILE A 32 1.24 3.05 -0.89
CA ILE A 32 2.43 2.56 -0.18
C ILE A 32 3.12 1.46 -1.01
N ALA A 33 2.36 0.48 -1.50
CA ALA A 33 2.90 -0.68 -2.22
C ALA A 33 3.43 -0.37 -3.63
N SER A 34 2.83 0.58 -4.35
CA SER A 34 3.24 0.96 -5.71
C SER A 34 4.21 2.13 -5.76
N GLY A 35 4.24 2.99 -4.74
CA GLY A 35 5.13 4.16 -4.68
C GLY A 35 4.58 5.36 -5.44
N TYR A 36 3.41 5.22 -6.08
CA TYR A 36 2.69 6.31 -6.71
C TYR A 36 1.75 6.99 -5.71
N TRP A 37 2.29 7.95 -4.97
CA TRP A 37 1.57 8.65 -3.90
C TRP A 37 0.42 9.55 -4.40
N HIS A 38 0.48 9.99 -5.66
CA HIS A 38 -0.55 10.82 -6.29
C HIS A 38 -1.72 10.04 -6.88
N ILE A 39 -1.59 8.72 -7.06
CA ILE A 39 -2.62 7.90 -7.69
C ILE A 39 -3.64 7.46 -6.66
N ALA A 40 -4.93 7.55 -7.00
CA ALA A 40 -6.01 7.02 -6.20
C ALA A 40 -6.98 6.19 -7.05
N VAL A 41 -7.71 5.30 -6.39
CA VAL A 41 -8.60 4.29 -7.01
C VAL A 41 -7.85 3.27 -7.82
N PHE A 42 -7.67 2.12 -7.20
CA PHE A 42 -6.91 1.07 -7.82
C PHE A 42 -7.75 0.12 -8.70
N HIS A 43 -9.07 0.10 -8.52
CA HIS A 43 -9.97 -0.88 -9.16
C HIS A 43 -10.67 -0.42 -10.44
N SER A 44 -10.25 0.68 -11.06
CA SER A 44 -10.73 0.99 -12.41
C SER A 44 -9.93 0.16 -13.43
N GLY A 45 -10.60 -0.77 -14.12
CA GLY A 45 -10.02 -1.48 -15.27
C GLY A 45 -9.80 -0.57 -16.49
N TYR A 46 -10.29 0.67 -16.45
CA TYR A 46 -10.14 1.64 -17.52
C TYR A 46 -8.75 2.29 -17.47
N THR A 47 -7.80 1.66 -18.18
CA THR A 47 -6.39 2.06 -18.22
C THR A 47 -5.90 2.14 -19.66
N ALA A 48 -5.18 3.20 -19.98
CA ALA A 48 -4.44 3.34 -21.23
C ALA A 48 -2.94 3.27 -20.94
N ILE A 49 -2.23 2.39 -21.65
CA ILE A 49 -0.79 2.16 -21.51
C ILE A 49 -0.09 2.39 -22.85
N SER A 50 1.09 3.01 -22.83
CA SER A 50 1.89 3.20 -24.04
C SER A 50 2.49 1.87 -24.52
N LEU A 51 2.75 1.76 -25.82
CA LEU A 51 3.37 0.56 -26.39
C LEU A 51 4.76 0.28 -25.77
N LEU A 52 5.52 1.34 -25.47
CA LEU A 52 6.83 1.22 -24.82
C LEU A 52 6.72 0.58 -23.43
N ALA A 53 5.79 1.05 -22.61
CA ALA A 53 5.56 0.49 -21.29
C ALA A 53 5.04 -0.96 -21.38
N LEU A 54 4.12 -1.23 -22.31
CA LEU A 54 3.57 -2.56 -22.51
C LEU A 54 4.64 -3.59 -22.92
N ARG A 55 5.55 -3.23 -23.83
CA ARG A 55 6.66 -4.10 -24.27
C ARG A 55 7.68 -4.37 -23.16
N ARG A 56 7.82 -3.46 -22.20
CA ARG A 56 8.76 -3.63 -21.09
C ARG A 56 8.21 -4.52 -19.98
N LEU A 57 6.88 -4.59 -19.86
CA LEU A 57 6.20 -5.44 -18.91
C LEU A 57 6.12 -6.88 -19.41
N ASP A 58 6.47 -7.82 -18.54
CA ASP A 58 6.21 -9.25 -18.76
C ASP A 58 4.72 -9.54 -18.50
N LEU A 59 3.95 -9.65 -19.58
CA LEU A 59 2.49 -9.81 -19.54
C LEU A 59 2.06 -11.15 -18.92
N ASP A 60 2.87 -12.19 -19.07
CA ASP A 60 2.55 -13.52 -18.56
C ASP A 60 2.64 -13.58 -17.03
N LYS A 61 3.52 -12.75 -16.46
CA LYS A 61 3.67 -12.61 -15.01
C LYS A 61 2.65 -11.68 -14.36
N ILE A 62 1.76 -11.04 -15.12
CA ILE A 62 0.74 -10.14 -14.56
C ILE A 62 -0.35 -10.95 -13.84
N TYR A 63 -0.67 -10.53 -12.62
CA TYR A 63 -1.76 -11.13 -11.85
C TYR A 63 -3.09 -10.99 -12.61
N ARG A 64 -3.81 -12.10 -12.82
CA ARG A 64 -4.97 -12.14 -13.75
C ARG A 64 -6.35 -11.82 -13.13
N ARG A 65 -6.45 -11.56 -11.83
CA ARG A 65 -7.74 -11.30 -11.13
C ARG A 65 -7.86 -9.85 -10.66
N TYR A 66 -8.73 -9.58 -9.68
CA TYR A 66 -9.02 -8.23 -9.15
C TYR A 66 -7.81 -7.38 -8.73
N GLY A 67 -6.67 -8.01 -8.41
CA GLY A 67 -5.41 -7.33 -8.07
C GLY A 67 -4.56 -6.91 -9.29
N MET A 68 -5.00 -7.20 -10.51
CA MET A 68 -4.26 -6.93 -11.76
C MET A 68 -3.79 -5.47 -11.87
N PRO A 69 -4.63 -4.45 -11.66
CA PRO A 69 -4.18 -3.06 -11.77
C PRO A 69 -3.10 -2.70 -10.72
N ASN A 70 -3.13 -3.33 -9.55
CA ASN A 70 -2.16 -3.08 -8.49
C ASN A 70 -0.80 -3.63 -8.88
N ASP A 71 -0.77 -4.87 -9.36
CA ASP A 71 0.44 -5.54 -9.82
C ASP A 71 1.09 -4.79 -11.01
N ILE A 72 0.28 -4.30 -11.95
CA ILE A 72 0.77 -3.47 -13.05
C ILE A 72 1.44 -2.20 -12.55
N LEU A 73 0.84 -1.48 -11.61
CA LEU A 73 1.42 -0.24 -11.08
C LEU A 73 2.74 -0.51 -10.35
N ILE A 74 2.82 -1.58 -9.57
CA ILE A 74 4.08 -1.94 -8.88
C ILE A 74 5.20 -2.17 -9.90
N LYS A 75 4.91 -2.92 -10.98
CA LYS A 75 5.88 -3.20 -12.05
C LYS A 75 6.23 -1.97 -12.88
N LEU A 76 5.28 -1.07 -13.10
CA LEU A 76 5.55 0.22 -13.77
C LEU A 76 6.51 1.08 -12.95
N ASN A 77 6.37 1.09 -11.62
CA ASN A 77 7.29 1.82 -10.74
C ASN A 77 8.70 1.22 -10.73
N GLN A 78 8.82 -0.12 -10.77
CA GLN A 78 10.11 -0.81 -10.89
C GLN A 78 10.91 -0.39 -12.13
N HIS A 79 10.21 0.05 -13.19
CA HIS A 79 10.82 0.54 -14.42
C HIS A 79 10.77 2.08 -14.57
N ASP A 80 10.40 2.81 -13.51
CA ASP A 80 10.30 4.28 -13.49
C ASP A 80 9.39 4.88 -14.58
N PHE A 81 8.32 4.18 -14.94
CA PHE A 81 7.31 4.75 -15.83
C PHE A 81 6.46 5.79 -15.10
N ARG A 82 6.04 6.82 -15.84
CA ARG A 82 5.10 7.83 -15.34
C ARG A 82 3.68 7.34 -15.47
N VAL A 83 2.85 7.63 -14.47
CA VAL A 83 1.45 7.23 -14.47
C VAL A 83 0.59 8.40 -14.02
N ARG A 84 -0.41 8.76 -14.83
CA ARG A 84 -1.32 9.87 -14.57
C ARG A 84 -2.75 9.39 -14.32
N ASP A 85 -3.37 9.94 -13.29
CA ASP A 85 -4.80 9.77 -13.01
C ASP A 85 -5.65 10.77 -13.80
N VAL A 86 -6.79 10.29 -14.28
CA VAL A 86 -7.79 11.02 -15.06
C VAL A 86 -9.13 10.80 -14.36
N HIS A 87 -9.82 11.89 -14.03
CA HIS A 87 -11.12 11.81 -13.35
C HIS A 87 -12.18 11.20 -14.28
N ILE A 88 -12.95 10.23 -13.77
CA ILE A 88 -14.06 9.59 -14.48
C ILE A 88 -15.29 9.58 -13.57
N ARG A 89 -16.46 9.93 -14.12
CA ARG A 89 -17.73 9.89 -13.39
C ARG A 89 -18.07 8.46 -12.96
N PRO A 90 -18.33 8.19 -11.67
CA PRO A 90 -18.79 6.89 -11.21
C PRO A 90 -20.21 6.62 -11.71
N VAL A 91 -20.47 5.41 -12.20
CA VAL A 91 -21.81 4.91 -12.53
C VAL A 91 -22.11 3.75 -11.60
N TYR A 92 -23.11 3.92 -10.73
CA TYR A 92 -23.59 2.94 -9.76
C TYR A 92 -25.12 2.95 -9.74
N ASN A 93 -25.75 1.90 -9.21
CA ASN A 93 -27.21 1.78 -9.03
C ASN A 93 -28.06 1.67 -10.32
N ILE A 94 -27.49 1.23 -11.44
CA ILE A 94 -28.22 0.87 -12.68
C ILE A 94 -28.77 -0.57 -12.69
N GLY A 95 -28.95 -1.19 -11.51
CA GLY A 95 -29.43 -2.58 -11.38
C GLY A 95 -28.34 -3.65 -11.29
N GLU A 96 -27.06 -3.27 -11.32
CA GLU A 96 -25.94 -4.22 -11.23
C GLU A 96 -25.71 -4.75 -9.80
N LYS A 97 -25.79 -6.08 -9.62
CA LYS A 97 -25.33 -6.75 -8.40
C LYS A 97 -23.83 -7.05 -8.52
N SER A 98 -23.03 -6.52 -7.60
CA SER A 98 -21.58 -6.79 -7.56
C SER A 98 -21.31 -8.24 -7.18
N GLY A 99 -20.68 -9.00 -8.08
CA GLY A 99 -20.19 -10.35 -7.82
C GLY A 99 -18.93 -10.45 -6.95
N ILE A 100 -18.41 -9.31 -6.45
CA ILE A 100 -17.19 -9.28 -5.64
C ILE A 100 -17.44 -9.83 -4.24
N ARG A 101 -16.75 -10.94 -3.92
CA ARG A 101 -16.68 -11.49 -2.56
C ARG A 101 -15.52 -10.86 -1.80
N LEU A 102 -15.82 -9.80 -1.04
CA LEU A 102 -14.83 -8.99 -0.30
C LEU A 102 -13.88 -9.84 0.56
N LEU A 103 -14.43 -10.80 1.32
CA LEU A 103 -13.65 -11.66 2.22
C LEU A 103 -12.62 -12.54 1.50
N GLU A 104 -12.89 -12.94 0.26
CA GLU A 104 -11.94 -13.74 -0.53
C GLU A 104 -10.91 -12.88 -1.26
N VAL A 105 -11.27 -11.64 -1.57
CA VAL A 105 -10.49 -10.75 -2.43
C VAL A 105 -9.51 -9.92 -1.61
N ILE A 106 -9.92 -9.44 -0.42
CA ILE A 106 -9.07 -8.60 0.45
C ILE A 106 -7.74 -9.29 0.79
N PRO A 107 -7.72 -10.54 1.32
CA PRO A 107 -6.45 -11.18 1.68
C PRO A 107 -5.51 -11.37 0.47
N LYS A 108 -6.09 -11.73 -0.68
CA LYS A 108 -5.32 -11.92 -1.93
C LYS A 108 -4.70 -10.63 -2.41
N ILE A 109 -5.45 -9.52 -2.37
CA ILE A 109 -4.91 -8.22 -2.77
C ILE A 109 -3.86 -7.75 -1.76
N SER A 110 -4.12 -7.83 -0.46
CA SER A 110 -3.14 -7.47 0.57
C SER A 110 -1.84 -8.23 0.40
N TRP A 111 -1.90 -9.52 0.06
CA TRP A 111 -0.70 -10.33 -0.22
C TRP A 111 0.07 -9.84 -1.46
N ILE A 112 -0.62 -9.50 -2.54
CA ILE A 112 0.01 -8.94 -3.75
C ILE A 112 0.68 -7.60 -3.44
N LEU A 113 0.00 -6.73 -2.69
CA LEU A 113 0.53 -5.42 -2.30
C LEU A 113 1.75 -5.58 -1.39
N PHE A 114 1.70 -6.48 -0.42
CA PHE A 114 2.81 -6.77 0.48
C PHE A 114 4.02 -7.32 -0.28
N LYS A 115 3.82 -8.36 -1.10
CA LYS A 115 4.89 -8.95 -1.92
C LYS A 115 5.47 -7.93 -2.89
N GLY A 116 4.60 -7.19 -3.58
CA GLY A 116 4.99 -6.21 -4.57
C GLY A 116 5.72 -5.00 -3.97
N PHE A 117 5.36 -4.57 -2.76
CA PHE A 117 6.10 -3.55 -2.00
C PHE A 117 7.56 -3.95 -1.82
N TRP A 118 7.81 -5.14 -1.24
CA TRP A 118 9.18 -5.62 -1.02
C TRP A 118 9.96 -5.85 -2.31
N GLN A 119 9.31 -6.41 -3.33
CA GLN A 119 9.93 -6.59 -4.64
C GLN A 119 10.33 -5.26 -5.28
N ARG A 120 9.47 -4.25 -5.19
CA ARG A 120 9.77 -2.89 -5.67
C ARG A 120 10.94 -2.29 -4.89
N LEU A 121 10.89 -2.36 -3.56
CA LEU A 121 11.95 -1.81 -2.72
C LEU A 121 13.30 -2.45 -3.04
N PHE A 122 13.35 -3.78 -3.13
CA PHE A 122 14.58 -4.50 -3.45
C PHE A 122 15.10 -4.15 -4.84
N PHE A 123 14.24 -4.20 -5.87
CA PHE A 123 14.67 -3.93 -7.24
C PHE A 123 15.14 -2.48 -7.43
N LYS A 124 14.40 -1.52 -6.88
CA LYS A 124 14.69 -0.10 -7.09
C LYS A 124 15.83 0.40 -6.21
N TYR A 125 15.84 0.03 -4.94
CA TYR A 125 16.74 0.62 -3.95
C TYR A 125 17.94 -0.25 -3.54
N VAL A 126 17.98 -1.53 -3.97
CA VAL A 126 19.19 -2.38 -3.86
C VAL A 126 19.86 -2.53 -5.22
N ILE A 127 19.11 -2.96 -6.24
CA ILE A 127 19.69 -3.34 -7.53
C ILE A 127 19.98 -2.12 -8.40
N LYS A 128 19.00 -1.21 -8.54
CA LYS A 128 19.11 -0.09 -9.47
C LYS A 128 19.90 1.09 -8.89
N ASP A 129 19.46 1.60 -7.74
CA ASP A 129 20.07 2.73 -7.06
C ASP A 129 20.25 2.36 -5.59
N PHE A 130 21.49 2.21 -5.10
CA PHE A 130 21.72 1.85 -3.68
C PHE A 130 21.30 3.02 -2.77
N HIS A 131 20.05 3.01 -2.32
CA HIS A 131 19.48 4.10 -1.53
C HIS A 131 19.32 3.70 -0.06
N PRO A 132 19.78 4.50 0.92
CA PRO A 132 19.73 4.15 2.34
C PRO A 132 18.32 3.95 2.93
N LEU A 133 17.26 4.30 2.20
CA LEU A 133 15.87 4.16 2.67
C LEU A 133 15.48 2.72 3.05
N ILE A 134 16.12 1.72 2.44
CA ILE A 134 15.89 0.32 2.81
C ILE A 134 16.24 0.08 4.28
N PHE A 135 17.30 0.70 4.78
CA PHE A 135 17.70 0.55 6.18
C PHE A 135 16.66 1.15 7.12
N PHE A 136 16.04 2.28 6.78
CA PHE A 136 14.94 2.85 7.56
C PHE A 136 13.73 1.90 7.59
N TYR A 137 13.34 1.34 6.45
CA TYR A 137 12.25 0.36 6.41
C TYR A 137 12.57 -0.92 7.18
N LEU A 138 13.77 -1.46 7.02
CA LEU A 138 14.20 -2.67 7.72
C LEU A 138 14.25 -2.44 9.23
N LEU A 139 14.86 -1.35 9.68
CA LEU A 139 14.92 -0.96 11.09
C LEU A 139 13.51 -0.80 11.67
N SER A 140 12.62 -0.10 10.95
CA SER A 140 11.24 0.09 11.40
C SER A 140 10.50 -1.24 11.55
N PHE A 141 10.69 -2.17 10.61
CA PHE A 141 10.07 -3.48 10.67
C PHE A 141 10.61 -4.32 11.83
N VAL A 142 11.92 -4.28 12.07
CA VAL A 142 12.56 -4.96 13.21
C VAL A 142 12.05 -4.39 14.54
N LEU A 143 12.02 -3.07 14.70
CA LEU A 143 11.52 -2.43 15.93
C LEU A 143 10.04 -2.77 16.17
N LEU A 144 9.20 -2.68 15.15
CA LEU A 144 7.79 -3.04 15.28
C LEU A 144 7.60 -4.53 15.56
N LEU A 145 8.41 -5.42 14.97
CA LEU A 145 8.35 -6.85 15.24
C LEU A 145 8.77 -7.16 16.69
N VAL A 146 9.82 -6.52 17.20
CA VAL A 146 10.27 -6.64 18.60
C VAL A 146 9.25 -6.05 19.58
N SER A 147 8.46 -5.06 19.16
CA SER A 147 7.39 -4.52 20.00
C SER A 147 6.27 -5.53 20.31
N VAL A 148 6.03 -6.51 19.44
CA VAL A 148 5.00 -7.55 19.62
C VAL A 148 5.27 -8.43 20.85
N PRO A 149 6.42 -9.11 21.00
CA PRO A 149 6.71 -9.89 22.19
C PRO A 149 6.80 -9.03 23.46
N LEU A 150 7.27 -7.78 23.37
CA LEU A 150 7.25 -6.85 24.50
C LEU A 150 5.82 -6.53 24.96
N ALA A 151 4.90 -6.32 24.02
CA ALA A 151 3.49 -6.11 24.33
C ALA A 151 2.85 -7.36 24.95
N VAL A 152 3.09 -8.54 24.35
CA VAL A 152 2.60 -9.81 24.90
C VAL A 152 3.11 -10.03 26.32
N ARG A 153 4.41 -9.79 26.57
CA ARG A 153 5.01 -9.86 27.90
C ARG A 153 4.36 -8.88 28.87
N LEU A 154 4.10 -7.64 28.44
CA LEU A 154 3.45 -6.63 29.27
C LEU A 154 2.06 -7.09 29.73
N PHE A 155 1.23 -7.58 28.80
CA PHE A 155 -0.11 -8.07 29.13
C PHE A 155 -0.07 -9.34 29.99
N TRP A 156 0.89 -10.24 29.75
CA TRP A 156 1.08 -11.42 30.57
C TRP A 156 1.44 -11.04 32.02
N VAL A 157 2.47 -10.22 32.21
CA VAL A 157 2.91 -9.79 33.55
C VAL A 157 1.81 -9.00 34.26
N TRP A 158 1.09 -8.15 33.54
CA TRP A 158 -0.05 -7.43 34.10
C TRP A 158 -1.14 -8.38 34.60
N GLY A 159 -1.47 -9.42 33.82
CA GLY A 159 -2.48 -10.42 34.20
C GLY A 159 -2.07 -11.32 35.38
N HIS A 160 -0.78 -11.54 35.62
CA HIS A 160 -0.31 -12.38 36.73
C HIS A 160 -0.01 -11.60 38.01
N THR A 161 0.50 -10.38 37.89
CA THR A 161 1.06 -9.62 39.01
C THR A 161 0.24 -8.39 39.38
N GLY A 162 -0.75 -8.00 38.56
CA GLY A 162 -1.58 -6.80 38.76
C GLY A 162 -0.85 -5.46 38.54
N ASN A 163 0.49 -5.47 38.57
CA ASN A 163 1.35 -4.31 38.34
C ASN A 163 2.16 -4.45 37.05
N ILE A 164 2.34 -3.33 36.35
CA ILE A 164 3.15 -3.24 35.13
C ILE A 164 4.53 -2.70 35.54
N PRO A 165 5.64 -3.43 35.28
CA PRO A 165 6.97 -2.90 35.50
C PRO A 165 7.25 -1.70 34.59
N ASP A 166 7.64 -0.56 35.18
CA ASP A 166 7.89 0.70 34.45
C ASP A 166 8.87 0.53 33.29
N ILE A 167 9.93 -0.25 33.51
CA ILE A 167 10.95 -0.50 32.48
C ILE A 167 10.38 -1.22 31.24
N ASN A 168 9.40 -2.11 31.43
CA ASN A 168 8.79 -2.85 30.32
C ASN A 168 7.83 -1.94 29.54
N ALA A 169 7.07 -1.10 30.25
CA ALA A 169 6.20 -0.09 29.62
C ALA A 169 7.02 0.93 28.83
N LEU A 170 8.09 1.47 29.43
CA LEU A 170 9.00 2.41 28.76
C LEU A 170 9.68 1.78 27.53
N ALA A 171 10.19 0.55 27.64
CA ALA A 171 10.79 -0.15 26.52
C ALA A 171 9.80 -0.39 25.38
N LEU A 172 8.56 -0.79 25.69
CA LEU A 172 7.50 -0.96 24.69
C LEU A 172 7.19 0.36 24.00
N VAL A 173 6.89 1.42 24.77
CA VAL A 173 6.53 2.74 24.23
C VAL A 173 7.66 3.31 23.37
N PHE A 174 8.90 3.25 23.86
CA PHE A 174 10.06 3.74 23.13
C PHE A 174 10.28 2.99 21.82
N THR A 175 10.17 1.65 21.85
CA THR A 175 10.34 0.81 20.66
C THR A 175 9.25 1.07 19.63
N VAL A 176 7.99 1.20 20.08
CA VAL A 176 6.85 1.50 19.19
C VAL A 176 6.99 2.89 18.57
N ILE A 177 7.27 3.93 19.37
CA ILE A 177 7.41 5.30 18.87
C ILE A 177 8.58 5.38 17.87
N SER A 178 9.73 4.84 18.22
CA SER A 178 10.91 4.84 17.33
C SER A 178 10.66 4.05 16.05
N GLY A 179 9.98 2.90 16.15
CA GLY A 179 9.57 2.10 15.00
C GLY A 179 8.61 2.83 14.07
N LEU A 180 7.61 3.52 14.61
CA LEU A 180 6.66 4.31 13.82
C LEU A 180 7.32 5.53 13.17
N GLN A 181 8.18 6.26 13.91
CA GLN A 181 8.91 7.41 13.37
C GLN A 181 9.82 7.01 12.22
N THR A 182 10.62 5.95 12.39
CA THR A 182 11.50 5.44 11.32
C THR A 182 10.71 4.94 10.11
N LEU A 183 9.55 4.31 10.32
CA LEU A 183 8.64 3.91 9.24
C LEU A 183 8.14 5.12 8.44
N PHE A 184 7.67 6.16 9.13
CA PHE A 184 7.15 7.37 8.47
C PHE A 184 8.24 8.14 7.74
N PHE A 185 9.46 8.20 8.29
CA PHE A 185 10.61 8.75 7.56
C PHE A 185 10.91 7.95 6.30
N GLY A 186 10.93 6.61 6.38
CA GLY A 186 11.09 5.75 5.20
C GLY A 186 10.04 6.04 4.13
N MET A 187 8.77 6.18 4.53
CA MET A 187 7.67 6.56 3.62
C MET A 187 7.84 7.95 3.01
N TRP A 188 8.29 8.92 3.79
CA TRP A 188 8.52 10.28 3.30
C TRP A 188 9.63 10.32 2.25
N PHE A 189 10.76 9.66 2.50
CA PHE A 189 11.86 9.57 1.53
C PHE A 189 11.45 8.82 0.26
N ASP A 190 10.72 7.71 0.39
CA ASP A 190 10.16 6.99 -0.76
C ASP A 190 9.20 7.88 -1.57
N MET A 191 8.39 8.71 -0.90
CA MET A 191 7.52 9.67 -1.57
C MET A 191 8.31 10.73 -2.34
N ASP A 192 9.35 11.28 -1.72
CA ASP A 192 10.20 12.30 -2.34
C ASP A 192 10.92 11.77 -3.58
N TYR A 193 11.51 10.57 -3.47
CA TYR A 193 12.21 9.90 -4.57
C TYR A 193 11.29 9.64 -5.77
N ASN A 194 10.02 9.31 -5.51
CA ASN A 194 9.04 8.99 -6.56
C ASN A 194 8.29 10.22 -7.12
N LYS A 195 8.59 11.45 -6.69
CA LYS A 195 7.88 12.68 -7.16
C LYS A 195 7.93 12.87 -8.68
N ASN A 196 9.02 12.46 -9.32
CA ASN A 196 9.25 12.62 -10.75
C ASN A 196 8.41 11.67 -11.63
N LEU A 197 7.69 10.72 -11.02
CA LEU A 197 6.90 9.71 -11.72
C LEU A 197 5.43 10.11 -11.98
N ARG A 198 5.11 11.40 -11.83
CA ARG A 198 3.80 12.01 -12.13
C ARG A 198 3.55 12.18 -13.63
#